data_AF-W4M4H5-F1
#
_entry.id   AF-W4M4H5-F1
#
_cell.length_a   1.000
_cell.length_b   1.000
_cell.length_c   1.000
_cell.angle_alpha   90.00
_cell.angle_beta   90.00
_cell.angle_gamma   90.00
#
_symmetry.space_group_name_H-M   'P 1'
#
loop_
_entity.id
_entity.type
_entity.pdbx_description
1 polymer ?
#
loop_
_entity_poly.entity_id
_entity_poly.type
_entity_poly.pdbx_seq_one_letter_code
_entity_poly.pdbx_strand_id
1 'polypeptide(L)'
;MKTRLDIEFTPEQKGVLASVAEETGESIPSLIDEMFNAWQERRRVGQVNGHDYEDAEAGPFGETSRKPIWAKIREAFDRVPEEEMDELPTDGAANVDHYAYGLPKRS
;
A
#
# COMPACT_ATOMS: atom_id res chain seq x y z
N MET A 1 -5.96 16.30 17.86
CA MET A 1 -5.42 17.63 17.46
C MET A 1 -5.48 17.70 15.94
N LYS A 2 -6.24 18.63 15.35
CA LYS A 2 -6.24 18.85 13.88
C LYS A 2 -4.98 19.64 13.54
N THR A 3 -3.97 18.99 12.97
CA THR A 3 -2.81 19.67 12.38
C THR A 3 -3.31 20.51 11.21
N ARG A 4 -3.09 21.82 11.26
CA ARG A 4 -3.38 22.74 10.15
C ARG A 4 -2.15 22.70 9.24
N LEU A 5 -2.36 22.31 7.98
CA LEU A 5 -1.31 22.30 6.97
C LEU A 5 -1.51 23.54 6.11
N ASP A 6 -0.60 24.50 6.23
CA ASP A 6 -0.60 25.71 5.40
C ASP A 6 0.17 25.42 4.10
N ILE A 7 -0.56 25.30 2.99
CA ILE A 7 0.00 25.06 1.66
C ILE A 7 -0.18 26.33 0.82
N GLU A 8 0.92 26.89 0.32
CA GLU A 8 0.87 28.01 -0.62
C GLU A 8 0.73 27.49 -2.06
N PHE A 9 -0.38 27.83 -2.70
CA PHE A 9 -0.62 27.52 -4.11
C PHE A 9 -0.14 28.67 -5.01
N THR A 10 0.41 28.32 -6.18
CA THR A 10 0.74 29.30 -7.21
C THR A 10 -0.54 29.97 -7.75
N PRO A 11 -0.44 31.16 -8.36
CA PRO A 11 -1.60 31.84 -8.95
C PRO A 11 -2.34 30.97 -9.99
N GLU A 12 -1.59 30.21 -10.77
CA GLU A 12 -2.11 29.29 -11.79
C GLU A 12 -2.90 28.13 -11.17
N GLN A 13 -2.37 27.52 -10.10
CA GLN A 13 -3.06 26.47 -9.35
C GLN A 13 -4.36 26.98 -8.70
N LYS A 14 -4.35 28.21 -8.18
CA LYS A 14 -5.57 28.85 -7.63
C LYS A 14 -6.62 29.08 -8.71
N GLY A 15 -6.22 29.46 -9.92
CA GLY A 15 -7.13 29.62 -11.06
C GLY A 15 -7.81 28.30 -11.46
N VAL A 16 -7.05 27.20 -11.50
CA VAL A 16 -7.59 25.86 -11.77
C VAL A 16 -8.57 25.44 -10.66
N LEU A 17 -8.19 25.58 -9.40
CA LEU A 17 -9.06 25.23 -8.26
C LEU A 17 -10.35 26.05 -8.23
N ALA A 18 -10.28 27.34 -8.56
CA ALA A 18 -11.46 28.20 -8.66
C ALA A 18 -12.40 27.76 -9.78
N SER A 19 -11.85 27.39 -10.95
CA SER A 19 -12.64 26.92 -12.08
C SER A 19 -13.38 25.63 -11.74
N VAL A 20 -12.70 24.69 -11.09
CA VAL A 20 -13.32 23.41 -10.66
C VAL A 20 -14.36 23.65 -9.56
N ALA A 21 -14.10 24.55 -8.62
CA ALA A 21 -15.06 24.93 -7.58
C ALA A 21 -16.36 25.53 -8.14
N GLU A 22 -16.26 26.37 -9.18
CA GLU A 22 -17.43 26.92 -9.86
C GLU A 22 -18.23 25.85 -10.62
N GLU A 23 -17.54 24.86 -11.21
CA GLU A 23 -18.17 23.78 -11.96
C GLU A 23 -18.86 22.75 -11.05
N THR A 24 -18.24 22.37 -9.94
CA THR A 24 -18.81 21.39 -8.99
C THR A 24 -19.74 22.03 -7.96
N GLY A 25 -19.68 23.36 -7.81
CA GLY A 25 -20.43 24.11 -6.78
C GLY A 25 -19.87 23.93 -5.37
N GLU A 26 -18.64 23.43 -5.25
CA GLU A 26 -18.01 23.10 -3.96
C GLU A 26 -16.96 24.12 -3.56
N SER A 27 -16.72 24.23 -2.25
CA SER A 27 -15.66 25.12 -1.76
C SER A 27 -14.27 24.51 -2.03
N ILE A 28 -13.28 25.34 -2.35
CA ILE A 28 -11.89 24.90 -2.56
C ILE A 28 -11.37 24.01 -1.41
N PRO A 29 -11.62 24.31 -0.11
CA PRO A 29 -11.24 23.41 0.98
C PRO A 29 -11.88 22.02 0.90
N SER A 30 -13.16 21.93 0.51
CA SER A 30 -13.87 20.65 0.39
C SER A 30 -13.32 19.80 -0.76
N LEU A 31 -13.00 20.43 -1.90
CA LEU A 31 -12.34 19.76 -3.02
C LEU A 31 -10.96 19.23 -2.64
N ILE A 32 -10.17 20.01 -1.89
CA ILE A 32 -8.86 19.56 -1.39
C ILE A 32 -9.06 18.35 -0.46
N ASP A 33 -9.99 18.42 0.49
CA ASP A 33 -10.28 17.32 1.42
C ASP A 33 -10.72 16.05 0.67
N GLU A 34 -11.61 16.18 -0.32
CA GLU A 34 -12.07 15.06 -1.15
C GLU A 34 -10.90 14.46 -1.95
N MET A 35 -10.11 15.30 -2.61
CA MET A 35 -8.99 14.85 -3.43
C MET A 35 -7.92 14.14 -2.59
N PHE A 36 -7.63 14.65 -1.38
CA PHE A 36 -6.76 13.98 -0.41
C PHE A 36 -7.33 12.64 0.05
N ASN A 37 -8.63 12.57 0.36
CA ASN A 37 -9.29 11.33 0.77
C ASN A 37 -9.28 10.29 -0.36
N ALA A 38 -9.61 10.70 -1.59
CA ALA A 38 -9.59 9.84 -2.77
C ALA A 38 -8.18 9.31 -3.05
N TRP A 39 -7.16 10.15 -2.90
CA TRP A 39 -5.76 9.73 -3.03
C TRP A 39 -5.32 8.79 -1.91
N GLN A 40 -5.71 9.06 -0.66
CA GLN A 40 -5.42 8.17 0.46
C GLN A 40 -6.09 6.80 0.28
N GLU A 41 -7.33 6.76 -0.19
CA GLU A 41 -8.05 5.50 -0.40
C GLU A 41 -7.36 4.66 -1.49
N ARG A 42 -6.97 5.28 -2.61
CA ARG A 42 -6.16 4.60 -3.65
C ARG A 42 -4.84 4.07 -3.09
N ARG A 43 -4.18 4.82 -2.21
CA ARG A 43 -2.95 4.36 -1.55
C ARG A 43 -3.20 3.29 -0.50
N ARG A 44 -4.31 3.30 0.24
CA ARG A 44 -4.66 2.22 1.17
C ARG A 44 -4.92 0.92 0.41
N VAL A 45 -5.70 1.00 -0.66
CA VAL A 45 -5.95 -0.14 -1.56
C VAL A 45 -4.63 -0.64 -2.18
N GLY A 46 -3.66 0.25 -2.45
CA GLY A 46 -2.32 -0.11 -2.89
C GLY A 46 -1.36 -0.62 -1.80
N GLN A 47 -1.37 -0.08 -0.59
CA GLN A 47 -0.41 -0.37 0.49
C GLN A 47 -0.71 -1.63 1.29
N VAL A 48 -1.92 -2.19 1.20
CA VAL A 48 -2.16 -3.58 1.68
C VAL A 48 -1.34 -4.57 0.82
N ASN A 49 -0.83 -4.14 -0.34
CA ASN A 49 0.02 -4.91 -1.23
C ASN A 49 1.44 -4.32 -1.34
N GLY A 50 2.20 -4.47 -0.27
CA GLY A 50 3.56 -4.98 -0.41
C GLY A 50 4.71 -3.98 -0.41
N HIS A 51 5.58 -4.18 0.58
CA HIS A 51 6.91 -3.60 0.68
C HIS A 51 7.77 -4.11 -0.48
N ASP A 52 8.27 -3.19 -1.31
CA ASP A 52 9.16 -3.46 -2.43
C ASP A 52 10.55 -3.88 -1.94
N TYR A 53 11.02 -5.04 -2.42
CA TYR A 53 12.44 -5.24 -2.70
C TYR A 53 12.58 -5.36 -4.21
N GLU A 54 13.57 -4.66 -4.72
CA GLU A 54 13.74 -4.19 -6.10
C GLU A 54 13.91 -5.34 -7.10
N ASP A 55 13.26 -5.19 -8.26
CA ASP A 55 13.90 -5.56 -9.51
C ASP A 55 13.82 -4.31 -10.39
N ALA A 56 15.00 -3.88 -10.82
CA ALA A 56 15.23 -2.69 -11.62
C ALA A 56 14.52 -2.79 -12.99
N GLU A 57 14.36 -1.62 -13.61
CA GLU A 57 13.81 -1.39 -14.95
C GLU A 57 12.27 -1.25 -15.04
N ALA A 58 11.72 -0.17 -14.48
CA ALA A 58 10.39 0.31 -14.84
C ALA A 58 10.49 1.65 -15.60
N GLY A 59 10.35 1.58 -16.93
CA GLY A 59 10.09 2.75 -17.77
C GLY A 59 8.70 3.37 -17.46
N PRO A 60 8.43 4.61 -17.92
CA PRO A 60 7.47 5.50 -17.28
C PRO A 60 5.98 5.17 -17.50
N PHE A 61 5.62 4.10 -18.22
CA PHE A 61 4.22 3.79 -18.55
C PHE A 61 3.91 2.28 -18.62
N GLY A 62 4.42 1.49 -17.67
CA GLY A 62 4.03 0.09 -17.52
C GLY A 62 2.99 -0.08 -16.42
N GLU A 63 1.74 -0.38 -16.76
CA GLU A 63 0.81 -1.03 -15.84
C GLU A 63 1.44 -2.35 -15.39
N THR A 64 2.17 -2.31 -14.27
CA THR A 64 2.58 -3.54 -13.62
C THR A 64 1.34 -4.05 -12.90
N SER A 65 0.63 -5.00 -13.51
CA SER A 65 -0.26 -5.89 -12.76
C SER A 65 0.60 -6.76 -11.84
N ARG A 66 1.25 -6.12 -10.86
CA ARG A 66 2.22 -6.73 -9.97
C ARG A 66 1.41 -7.61 -9.03
N LYS A 67 1.57 -8.93 -9.15
CA LYS A 67 0.86 -9.89 -8.30
C LYS A 67 1.05 -9.51 -6.83
N PRO A 68 -0.01 -9.58 -6.02
CA PRO A 68 0.10 -9.27 -4.59
C PRO A 68 1.07 -10.26 -3.91
N ILE A 69 1.69 -9.85 -2.80
CA ILE A 69 2.70 -10.66 -2.09
C ILE A 69 2.15 -12.03 -1.72
N TRP A 70 0.91 -12.12 -1.23
CA TRP A 70 0.30 -13.40 -0.86
C TRP A 70 0.21 -14.38 -2.04
N ALA A 71 -0.03 -13.88 -3.26
CA ALA A 71 -0.12 -14.72 -4.46
C ALA A 71 1.26 -15.26 -4.83
N LYS A 72 2.31 -14.46 -4.67
CA LYS A 72 3.70 -14.89 -4.83
C LYS A 72 4.10 -15.93 -3.78
N ILE A 73 3.71 -15.72 -2.52
CA ILE A 73 3.95 -16.68 -1.43
C ILE A 73 3.24 -18.00 -1.75
N ARG A 74 1.96 -17.97 -2.15
CA ARG A 74 1.21 -19.18 -2.54
C ARG A 74 1.89 -19.93 -3.69
N GLU A 75 2.32 -19.22 -4.73
CA GLU A 75 3.06 -19.81 -5.86
C GLU A 75 4.41 -20.43 -5.45
N ALA A 76 5.05 -19.89 -4.42
CA ALA A 76 6.27 -20.47 -3.86
C ALA A 76 5.96 -21.73 -3.04
N PHE A 77 4.90 -21.71 -2.23
CA PHE A 77 4.43 -22.87 -1.46
C PHE A 77 3.99 -24.03 -2.36
N ASP A 78 3.38 -23.76 -3.52
CA ASP A 78 2.99 -24.78 -4.50
C ASP A 78 4.20 -25.58 -5.05
N ARG A 79 5.44 -25.12 -4.84
CA ARG A 79 6.67 -25.79 -5.31
C ARG A 79 7.37 -26.62 -4.23
N VAL A 80 6.88 -26.58 -2.99
CA VAL A 80 7.49 -27.30 -1.88
C VAL A 80 6.94 -28.74 -1.86
N PRO A 81 7.81 -29.77 -1.77
CA PRO A 81 7.37 -31.16 -1.64
C PRO A 81 6.52 -31.39 -0.38
N GLU A 82 5.60 -32.36 -0.41
CA GLU A 82 4.76 -32.70 0.75
C GLU A 82 5.59 -33.15 1.96
N GLU A 83 6.68 -33.89 1.74
CA GLU A 83 7.58 -34.34 2.81
C GLU A 83 8.14 -33.17 3.63
N GLU A 84 8.52 -32.06 2.97
CA GLU A 84 9.02 -30.85 3.62
C GLU A 84 7.89 -30.03 4.26
N MET A 85 6.67 -30.13 3.72
CA MET A 85 5.48 -29.47 4.27
C MET A 85 5.08 -30.07 5.61
N ASP A 86 5.22 -31.39 5.76
CA ASP A 86 4.93 -32.13 6.98
C ASP A 86 5.93 -31.84 8.12
N GLU A 87 7.15 -31.43 7.78
CA GLU A 87 8.15 -30.99 8.77
C GLU A 87 7.87 -29.58 9.33
N LEU A 88 6.98 -28.81 8.71
CA LEU A 88 6.69 -27.45 9.14
C LEU A 88 5.93 -27.41 10.48
N PRO A 89 6.26 -26.43 11.35
CA PRO A 89 5.57 -26.28 12.62
C PRO A 89 4.11 -25.83 12.41
N THR A 90 3.18 -26.57 13.00
CA THR A 90 1.73 -26.27 12.94
C THR A 90 1.40 -24.88 13.50
N ASP A 91 2.23 -24.38 14.42
CA ASP A 91 2.05 -23.10 15.08
C ASP A 91 3.01 -22.00 14.58
N GLY A 92 3.57 -22.18 13.39
CA GLY A 92 4.51 -21.22 12.79
C GLY A 92 3.96 -19.80 12.72
N ALA A 93 2.65 -19.63 12.46
CA ALA A 93 2.00 -18.32 12.42
C ALA A 93 1.96 -17.61 13.78
N ALA A 94 1.82 -18.35 14.88
CA ALA A 94 1.81 -17.78 16.23
C ALA A 94 3.23 -17.52 16.76
N ASN A 95 4.22 -18.27 16.25
CA ASN A 95 5.58 -18.32 16.75
C ASN A 95 6.63 -17.93 15.68
N VAL A 96 6.29 -17.01 14.78
CA VAL A 96 7.18 -16.55 13.69
C VAL A 96 8.55 -16.14 14.24
N ASP A 97 8.58 -15.34 15.30
CA ASP A 97 9.83 -14.85 15.91
C ASP A 97 10.72 -15.98 16.43
N HIS A 98 10.12 -17.06 16.95
CA HIS A 98 10.84 -18.23 17.43
C HIS A 98 11.53 -18.96 16.27
N TYR A 99 10.81 -19.18 15.16
CA TYR A 99 11.34 -19.92 14.01
C TYR A 99 12.28 -19.07 13.14
N ALA A 100 12.05 -17.75 13.06
CA ALA A 100 12.88 -16.84 12.28
C ALA A 100 14.16 -16.41 13.01
N TYR A 101 14.09 -16.22 14.33
CA TYR A 101 15.18 -15.60 15.10
C TYR A 101 15.63 -16.41 16.32
N GLY A 102 15.02 -17.56 16.62
CA GLY A 102 15.38 -18.39 17.77
C GLY A 102 14.93 -17.83 19.13
N LEU A 103 14.01 -16.87 19.13
CA LEU A 103 13.42 -16.31 20.36
C LEU A 103 12.61 -17.37 21.13
N PRO A 104 12.39 -17.23 22.44
CA PRO A 104 11.57 -18.18 23.19
C PRO A 104 10.13 -18.24 22.64
N LYS A 105 9.56 -19.45 22.67
CA LYS A 105 8.20 -19.73 22.17
C LYS A 105 7.16 -18.99 23.00
N ARG A 106 6.17 -18.38 22.36
CA ARG A 106 5.05 -17.71 23.01
C ARG A 106 4.08 -18.79 23.52
N SER A 107 3.82 -18.77 24.83
CA SER A 107 2.92 -19.69 25.55
C SER A 107 1.46 -19.27 25.42
#